data_AF-A0A7V8YR13-F1
#
_entry.id   AF-A0A7V8YR13-F1
#
_cell.length_a   1.000
_cell.length_b   1.000
_cell.length_c   1.000
_cell.angle_alpha   90.00
_cell.angle_beta   90.00
_cell.angle_gamma   90.00
#
_symmetry.space_group_name_H-M   'P 1'
#
loop_
_entity.id
_entity.type
_entity.pdbx_description
1 polymer ?
#
loop_
_entity_poly.entity_id
_entity_poly.type
_entity_poly.pdbx_seq_one_letter_code
_entity_poly.pdbx_strand_id
1 'polypeptide(L)'
;LPVGLLLLGRRRPRDVVLAAGAAVAVGLVVTLPWGFGRVWDQYIEYHRNSARTASHAGAARKVVRTLLERDALVVAAGVLALAGAALPRRGDTAQNEAAADAPPVRMSAGLLAAWAGGVVLLLVLEPAFWRPQLAEVIPALALLAALRPLRSSVVLAVVGLAVAPWYLGHARPMLWPGRANTDERAVVAALAELPADAEVITDEPGLAWRAGRRVPGYLVDASIKRIEQGQITTAVIVDAAAEDEVCAVLVWDDRYGNLPGLPAELADEGYAVTARYGGRRVLYERTRCD
;
A
#
# COMPACT_ATOMS: atom_id res chain seq x y z
N LEU A 1 -14.89 7.27 -10.48
CA LEU A 1 -15.55 6.11 -11.13
C LEU A 1 -16.99 5.84 -10.63
N PRO A 2 -17.29 5.67 -9.33
CA PRO A 2 -18.62 5.26 -8.88
C PRO A 2 -19.75 6.24 -9.23
N VAL A 3 -19.50 7.56 -9.20
CA VAL A 3 -20.48 8.59 -9.60
C VAL A 3 -20.81 8.53 -11.09
N GLY A 4 -19.82 8.40 -11.97
CA GLY A 4 -20.05 8.32 -13.43
C GLY A 4 -20.80 7.06 -13.85
N LEU A 5 -20.60 5.96 -13.11
CA LEU A 5 -21.29 4.69 -13.31
C LEU A 5 -22.77 4.79 -12.87
N LEU A 6 -23.06 5.46 -11.75
CA LEU A 6 -24.43 5.73 -11.28
C LEU A 6 -25.22 6.59 -12.27
N LEU A 7 -24.53 7.51 -12.96
CA LEU A 7 -25.12 8.38 -13.99
C LEU A 7 -25.31 7.67 -15.34
N LEU A 8 -24.45 6.71 -15.69
CA LEU A 8 -24.65 5.80 -16.83
C LEU A 8 -25.95 5.00 -16.71
N GLY A 9 -26.30 4.58 -15.48
CA GLY A 9 -27.57 3.92 -15.20
C GLY A 9 -28.81 4.77 -15.50
N ARG A 10 -28.70 6.11 -15.45
CA ARG A 10 -29.81 7.03 -15.78
C ARG A 10 -29.89 7.40 -17.26
N ARG A 11 -29.07 6.77 -18.13
CA ARG A 11 -29.06 6.90 -19.61
C ARG A 11 -28.99 8.32 -20.18
N ARG A 12 -28.62 9.34 -19.39
CA ARG A 12 -28.41 10.69 -19.92
C ARG A 12 -26.92 10.86 -20.23
N PRO A 13 -26.50 10.87 -21.51
CA PRO A 13 -25.08 11.00 -21.87
C PRO A 13 -24.47 12.30 -21.32
N ARG A 14 -25.29 13.34 -21.15
CA ARG A 14 -24.91 14.60 -20.50
C ARG A 14 -24.38 14.39 -19.09
N ASP A 15 -25.02 13.54 -18.29
CA ASP A 15 -24.64 13.32 -16.90
C ASP A 15 -23.30 12.59 -16.79
N VAL A 16 -23.06 11.65 -17.71
CA VAL A 16 -21.78 10.93 -17.82
C VAL A 16 -20.65 11.89 -18.17
N VAL A 17 -20.86 12.77 -19.16
CA VAL A 17 -19.90 13.79 -19.56
C VAL A 17 -19.65 14.77 -18.40
N LEU A 18 -20.68 15.21 -17.70
CA LEU A 18 -20.54 16.12 -16.56
C LEU A 18 -19.76 15.47 -15.41
N ALA A 19 -19.99 14.20 -15.10
CA ALA A 19 -19.23 13.52 -14.05
C ALA A 19 -17.79 13.20 -14.45
N ALA A 20 -17.55 12.81 -15.70
CA ALA A 20 -16.19 12.67 -16.22
C ALA A 20 -15.45 14.01 -16.15
N GLY A 21 -16.10 15.08 -16.61
CA GLY A 21 -15.58 16.45 -16.53
C GLY A 21 -15.32 16.89 -15.09
N ALA A 22 -16.22 16.61 -14.15
CA ALA A 22 -16.04 16.92 -12.73
C ALA A 22 -14.88 16.13 -12.11
N ALA A 23 -14.74 14.83 -12.43
CA ALA A 23 -13.62 14.03 -11.93
C ALA A 23 -12.28 14.55 -12.45
N VAL A 24 -12.21 14.90 -13.74
CA VAL A 24 -11.02 15.53 -14.34
C VAL A 24 -10.75 16.89 -13.68
N ALA A 25 -11.76 17.73 -13.51
CA ALA A 25 -11.62 19.04 -12.89
C ALA A 25 -11.14 18.95 -11.44
N VAL A 26 -11.70 18.03 -10.63
CA VAL A 26 -11.25 17.76 -9.27
C VAL A 26 -9.80 17.28 -9.28
N GLY A 27 -9.45 16.34 -10.16
CA GLY A 27 -8.07 15.87 -10.29
C GLY A 27 -7.09 16.98 -10.64
N LEU A 28 -7.47 17.89 -11.55
CA LEU A 28 -6.65 19.05 -11.92
C LEU A 28 -6.51 20.03 -10.76
N VAL A 29 -7.62 20.40 -10.10
CA VAL A 29 -7.60 21.31 -8.94
C VAL A 29 -6.76 20.75 -7.79
N VAL A 30 -6.88 19.45 -7.51
CA VAL A 30 -6.12 18.72 -6.47
C VAL A 30 -4.68 18.44 -6.89
N THR A 31 -4.26 18.73 -8.13
CA THR A 31 -2.84 18.60 -8.53
C THR A 31 -2.19 19.95 -8.80
N LEU A 32 -2.99 21.00 -8.98
CA LEU A 32 -2.52 22.34 -9.36
C LEU A 32 -1.55 22.97 -8.35
N PRO A 33 -1.82 23.00 -7.01
CA PRO A 33 -0.85 23.53 -6.02
C PRO A 33 0.53 22.87 -6.04
N TRP A 34 0.61 21.61 -6.49
CA TRP A 34 1.84 20.82 -6.51
C TRP A 34 2.51 20.82 -7.88
N GLY A 35 1.81 21.29 -8.93
CA GLY A 35 2.27 21.25 -10.32
C GLY A 35 2.04 19.86 -10.93
N PHE A 36 1.21 19.81 -11.99
CA PHE A 36 0.80 18.55 -12.62
C PHE A 36 1.98 17.68 -13.08
N GLY A 37 3.03 18.27 -13.65
CA GLY A 37 4.24 17.55 -14.07
C GLY A 37 4.90 16.83 -12.90
N ARG A 38 5.11 17.53 -11.76
CA ARG A 38 5.69 16.91 -10.56
C ARG A 38 4.84 15.77 -10.02
N VAL A 39 3.51 15.91 -10.00
CA VAL A 39 2.61 14.83 -9.58
C VAL A 39 2.69 13.66 -10.55
N TRP A 40 2.70 13.93 -11.85
CA TRP A 40 2.84 12.89 -12.87
C TRP A 40 4.15 12.13 -12.71
N ASP A 41 5.28 12.83 -12.59
CA ASP A 41 6.59 12.23 -12.49
C ASP A 41 6.73 11.43 -11.18
N GLN A 42 6.30 12.00 -10.05
CA GLN A 42 6.43 11.39 -8.72
C GLN A 42 5.40 10.29 -8.44
N TYR A 43 4.20 10.36 -9.01
CA TYR A 43 3.14 9.39 -8.74
C TYR A 43 2.99 8.41 -9.90
N ILE A 44 2.86 8.87 -11.15
CA ILE A 44 2.61 7.99 -12.30
C ILE A 44 3.91 7.40 -12.81
N GLU A 45 4.89 8.22 -13.16
CA GLU A 45 6.14 7.76 -13.76
C GLU A 45 6.97 6.94 -12.76
N TYR A 46 7.10 7.40 -11.52
CA TYR A 46 7.74 6.61 -10.45
C TYR A 46 7.14 5.20 -10.30
N HIS A 47 5.80 5.08 -10.39
CA HIS A 47 5.14 3.78 -10.29
C HIS A 47 5.26 2.97 -11.59
N ARG A 48 5.17 3.60 -12.77
CA ARG A 48 5.31 2.92 -14.08
C ARG A 48 6.74 2.45 -14.35
N ASN A 49 7.72 3.29 -14.04
CA ASN A 49 9.15 3.00 -14.15
C ASN A 49 9.66 2.17 -12.97
N SER A 50 8.82 1.88 -11.96
CA SER A 50 9.07 0.76 -11.04
C SER A 50 8.83 -0.53 -11.83
N ALA A 51 9.81 -0.86 -12.66
CA ALA A 51 9.85 -2.00 -13.53
C ALA A 51 9.63 -3.25 -12.68
N ARG A 52 8.38 -3.66 -12.54
CA ARG A 52 8.07 -4.99 -12.06
C ARG A 52 8.43 -5.92 -13.19
N THR A 53 9.50 -6.68 -12.98
CA THR A 53 9.78 -7.99 -13.57
C THR A 53 8.66 -9.02 -13.32
N ALA A 54 7.43 -8.58 -13.09
CA ALA A 54 6.26 -9.42 -12.96
C ALA A 54 5.57 -9.48 -14.33
N SER A 55 5.67 -10.64 -14.97
CA SER A 55 4.75 -10.99 -16.06
C SER A 55 3.30 -10.73 -15.63
N HIS A 56 2.39 -10.49 -16.59
CA HIS A 56 0.96 -10.33 -16.29
C HIS A 56 0.42 -11.50 -15.44
N ALA A 57 0.95 -12.72 -15.63
CA ALA A 57 0.65 -13.87 -14.79
C ALA A 57 1.13 -13.71 -13.34
N GLY A 58 2.33 -13.17 -13.12
CA GLY A 58 2.84 -12.83 -11.79
C GLY A 58 2.00 -11.75 -11.10
N ALA A 59 1.56 -10.73 -11.86
CA ALA A 59 0.66 -9.70 -11.36
C ALA A 59 -0.71 -10.29 -10.96
N ALA A 60 -1.33 -11.10 -11.83
CA ALA A 60 -2.60 -11.76 -11.54
C ALA A 60 -2.50 -12.68 -10.31
N ARG A 61 -1.43 -13.48 -10.21
CA ARG A 61 -1.18 -14.33 -9.04
C ARG A 61 -1.04 -13.50 -7.77
N LYS A 62 -0.35 -12.37 -7.84
CA LYS A 62 -0.27 -11.42 -6.73
C LYS A 62 -1.64 -10.90 -6.35
N VAL A 63 -2.57 -10.71 -7.31
CA VAL A 63 -3.89 -10.07 -7.04
C VAL A 63 -4.71 -11.04 -6.25
N VAL A 64 -4.78 -12.27 -6.75
CA VAL A 64 -5.43 -13.38 -6.08
C VAL A 64 -4.83 -13.58 -4.69
N ARG A 65 -3.50 -13.67 -4.58
CA ARG A 65 -2.83 -13.92 -3.30
C ARG A 65 -3.09 -12.80 -2.29
N THR A 66 -2.94 -11.53 -2.65
CA THR A 66 -3.21 -10.42 -1.73
C THR A 66 -4.68 -10.34 -1.35
N LEU A 67 -5.59 -10.53 -2.30
CA LEU A 67 -7.02 -10.57 -2.01
C LEU A 67 -7.38 -11.73 -1.06
N LEU A 68 -6.72 -12.89 -1.18
CA LEU A 68 -6.97 -14.04 -0.29
C LEU A 68 -6.26 -13.94 1.06
N GLU A 69 -5.05 -13.39 1.12
CA GLU A 69 -4.29 -13.27 2.37
C GLU A 69 -4.76 -12.10 3.22
N ARG A 70 -5.00 -10.95 2.57
CA ARG A 70 -5.33 -9.70 3.24
C ARG A 70 -6.82 -9.41 3.23
N ASP A 71 -7.54 -9.74 2.17
CA ASP A 71 -8.92 -9.27 1.98
C ASP A 71 -9.93 -10.43 1.86
N ALA A 72 -9.59 -11.60 2.42
CA ALA A 72 -10.32 -12.86 2.24
C ALA A 72 -11.83 -12.73 2.53
N LEU A 73 -12.16 -12.00 3.59
CA LEU A 73 -13.54 -11.77 4.04
C LEU A 73 -14.32 -10.91 3.05
N VAL A 74 -13.69 -9.89 2.46
CA VAL A 74 -14.30 -9.02 1.45
C VAL A 74 -14.55 -9.82 0.16
N VAL A 75 -13.58 -10.64 -0.24
CA VAL A 75 -13.71 -11.53 -1.40
C VAL A 75 -14.85 -12.53 -1.20
N ALA A 76 -14.91 -13.20 -0.05
CA ALA A 76 -15.97 -14.15 0.28
C ALA A 76 -17.35 -13.48 0.23
N ALA A 77 -17.49 -12.29 0.83
CA ALA A 77 -18.72 -11.51 0.79
C ALA A 77 -19.12 -11.15 -0.66
N GLY A 78 -18.16 -10.71 -1.48
CA GLY A 78 -18.40 -10.40 -2.90
C GLY A 78 -18.82 -11.63 -3.71
N VAL A 79 -18.18 -12.78 -3.50
CA VAL A 79 -18.53 -14.05 -4.16
C VAL A 79 -19.93 -14.51 -3.76
N LEU A 80 -20.28 -14.46 -2.48
CA LEU A 80 -21.62 -14.80 -1.99
C LEU A 80 -22.68 -13.86 -2.58
N ALA A 81 -22.37 -12.57 -2.72
CA ALA A 81 -23.26 -11.60 -3.35
C ALA A 81 -23.51 -11.92 -4.83
N LEU A 82 -22.46 -12.25 -5.58
CA LEU A 82 -22.54 -12.65 -6.99
C LEU A 82 -23.28 -13.98 -7.18
N ALA A 83 -22.97 -15.00 -6.38
CA ALA A 83 -23.66 -16.29 -6.41
C ALA A 83 -25.15 -16.12 -6.08
N GLY A 84 -25.45 -15.31 -5.06
CA GLY A 84 -26.80 -14.88 -4.76
C GLY A 84 -27.47 -14.23 -5.96
N ALA A 85 -26.81 -13.26 -6.61
CA ALA A 85 -27.28 -12.54 -7.80
C ALA A 85 -27.68 -13.46 -8.96
N ALA A 86 -26.93 -14.54 -9.17
CA ALA A 86 -27.16 -15.52 -10.23
C ALA A 86 -28.31 -16.49 -9.93
N LEU A 87 -28.66 -16.72 -8.66
CA LEU A 87 -29.75 -17.63 -8.29
C LEU A 87 -31.14 -17.04 -8.64
N PRO A 88 -32.01 -17.79 -9.33
CA PRO A 88 -33.35 -17.34 -9.67
C PRO A 88 -34.17 -17.10 -8.39
N ARG A 89 -34.81 -15.92 -8.28
CA ARG A 89 -35.71 -15.60 -7.17
C ARG A 89 -36.97 -16.47 -7.30
N ARG A 90 -36.97 -17.64 -6.64
CA ARG A 90 -38.17 -18.47 -6.50
C ARG A 90 -39.02 -17.88 -5.39
N GLY A 91 -40.11 -17.18 -5.73
CA GLY A 91 -41.25 -16.98 -4.80
C GLY A 91 -41.69 -15.55 -4.44
N ASP A 92 -41.06 -14.47 -4.93
CA ASP A 92 -41.42 -13.09 -4.51
C ASP A 92 -42.39 -12.38 -5.47
N THR A 93 -43.52 -13.01 -5.81
CA THR A 93 -44.58 -12.38 -6.61
C THR A 93 -45.26 -11.22 -5.87
N ALA A 94 -45.29 -11.24 -4.53
CA ALA A 94 -45.96 -10.24 -3.70
C ALA A 94 -45.11 -8.98 -3.39
N GLN A 95 -43.80 -8.98 -3.66
CA GLN A 95 -42.92 -7.82 -3.44
C GLN A 95 -42.63 -6.99 -4.69
N ASN A 96 -43.09 -7.44 -5.87
CA ASN A 96 -42.86 -6.74 -7.13
C ASN A 96 -43.71 -5.47 -7.28
N GLU A 97 -44.82 -5.33 -6.55
CA GLU A 97 -45.69 -4.15 -6.64
C GLU A 97 -45.11 -2.93 -5.90
N ALA A 98 -44.42 -3.12 -4.76
CA ALA A 98 -43.75 -2.04 -4.03
C ALA A 98 -42.38 -1.64 -4.63
N ALA A 99 -41.81 -2.48 -5.50
CA ALA A 99 -40.49 -2.28 -6.10
C ALA A 99 -40.53 -1.59 -7.48
N ALA A 100 -41.72 -1.32 -8.03
CA ALA A 100 -41.88 -0.73 -9.36
C ALA A 100 -41.31 0.69 -9.50
N ASP A 101 -41.20 1.44 -8.40
CA ASP A 101 -40.62 2.80 -8.37
C ASP A 101 -39.13 2.84 -7.98
N ALA A 102 -38.53 1.71 -7.58
CA ALA A 102 -37.11 1.66 -7.26
C ALA A 102 -36.28 1.43 -8.55
N PRO A 103 -35.17 2.16 -8.77
CA PRO A 103 -34.32 1.93 -9.93
C PRO A 103 -33.86 0.46 -10.00
N PRO A 104 -33.77 -0.15 -11.19
CA PRO A 104 -33.58 -1.59 -11.33
C PRO A 104 -32.23 -2.02 -10.76
N VAL A 105 -32.26 -2.65 -9.58
CA VAL A 105 -31.12 -3.19 -8.81
C VAL A 105 -30.16 -4.05 -9.67
N ARG A 106 -30.68 -4.71 -10.72
CA ARG A 106 -29.88 -5.53 -11.65
C ARG A 106 -28.85 -4.70 -12.43
N MET A 107 -29.20 -3.48 -12.82
CA MET A 107 -28.29 -2.60 -13.56
C MET A 107 -27.16 -2.11 -12.65
N SER A 108 -27.44 -1.87 -11.38
CA SER A 108 -26.46 -1.50 -10.36
C SER A 108 -25.46 -2.63 -10.09
N ALA A 109 -25.91 -3.89 -10.08
CA ALA A 109 -25.02 -5.04 -9.84
C ALA A 109 -24.02 -5.26 -10.99
N GLY A 110 -24.48 -5.26 -12.24
CA GLY A 110 -23.58 -5.42 -13.40
C GLY A 110 -22.53 -4.32 -13.49
N LEU A 111 -22.92 -3.10 -13.14
CA LEU A 111 -22.07 -1.92 -13.13
C LEU A 111 -20.97 -1.97 -12.06
N LEU A 112 -21.32 -2.36 -10.84
CA LEU A 112 -20.35 -2.53 -9.76
C LEU A 112 -19.41 -3.71 -10.02
N ALA A 113 -19.91 -4.78 -10.65
CA ALA A 113 -19.07 -5.90 -11.10
C ALA A 113 -18.09 -5.46 -12.19
N ALA A 114 -18.54 -4.64 -13.15
CA ALA A 114 -17.67 -4.04 -14.16
C ALA A 114 -16.63 -3.09 -13.54
N TRP A 115 -16.98 -2.34 -12.50
CA TRP A 115 -16.02 -1.52 -11.75
C TRP A 115 -14.95 -2.39 -11.08
N ALA A 116 -15.36 -3.38 -10.28
CA ALA A 116 -14.43 -4.30 -9.62
C ALA A 116 -13.52 -5.01 -10.65
N GLY A 117 -14.11 -5.53 -11.73
CA GLY A 117 -13.40 -6.18 -12.82
C GLY A 117 -12.45 -5.24 -13.56
N GLY A 118 -12.86 -3.99 -13.81
CA GLY A 118 -12.03 -2.98 -14.45
C GLY A 118 -10.81 -2.59 -13.61
N VAL A 119 -10.97 -2.45 -12.30
CA VAL A 119 -9.84 -2.21 -11.38
C VAL A 119 -8.92 -3.41 -11.32
N VAL A 120 -9.45 -4.64 -11.23
CA VAL A 120 -8.63 -5.87 -11.28
C VAL A 120 -7.87 -5.97 -12.60
N LEU A 121 -8.52 -5.67 -13.73
CA LEU A 121 -7.87 -5.65 -15.04
C LEU A 121 -6.74 -4.60 -15.07
N LEU A 122 -7.01 -3.38 -14.57
CA LEU A 122 -5.98 -2.35 -14.43
C LEU A 122 -4.80 -2.83 -13.58
N LEU A 123 -5.03 -3.51 -12.46
CA LEU A 123 -3.97 -4.04 -11.60
C LEU A 123 -3.14 -5.14 -12.26
N VAL A 124 -3.74 -5.92 -13.17
CA VAL A 124 -3.04 -6.97 -13.94
C VAL A 124 -2.23 -6.36 -15.10
N LEU A 125 -2.79 -5.37 -15.78
CA LEU A 125 -2.15 -4.68 -16.91
C LEU A 125 -1.07 -3.71 -16.43
N GLU A 126 -1.31 -3.03 -15.31
CA GLU A 126 -0.46 -2.00 -14.73
C GLU A 126 -0.14 -2.32 -13.26
N PRO A 127 0.76 -3.29 -12.99
CA PRO A 127 1.09 -3.73 -11.63
C PRO A 127 1.67 -2.61 -10.74
N ALA A 128 2.17 -1.55 -11.38
CA ALA A 128 2.57 -0.28 -10.79
C ALA A 128 1.55 0.26 -9.76
N PHE A 129 0.26 0.17 -10.10
CA PHE A 129 -0.86 0.75 -9.35
C PHE A 129 -1.35 -0.14 -8.19
N TRP A 130 -0.47 -0.94 -7.60
CA TRP A 130 -0.91 -2.01 -6.69
C TRP A 130 -1.68 -1.56 -5.46
N ARG A 131 -1.03 -0.77 -4.59
CA ARG A 131 -1.51 -0.52 -3.24
C ARG A 131 -2.73 0.42 -3.21
N PRO A 132 -2.73 1.56 -3.93
CA PRO A 132 -3.86 2.47 -3.90
C PRO A 132 -5.09 1.88 -4.59
N GLN A 133 -4.92 1.26 -5.75
CA GLN A 133 -6.05 0.84 -6.58
C GLN A 133 -6.66 -0.48 -6.10
N LEU A 134 -5.93 -1.33 -5.37
CA LEU A 134 -6.54 -2.48 -4.70
C LEU A 134 -7.60 -2.05 -3.68
N ALA A 135 -7.41 -0.91 -3.01
CA ALA A 135 -8.40 -0.36 -2.09
C ALA A 135 -9.70 0.03 -2.82
N GLU A 136 -9.65 0.36 -4.11
CA GLU A 136 -10.83 0.70 -4.92
C GLU A 136 -11.69 -0.53 -5.30
N VAL A 137 -11.12 -1.74 -5.23
CA VAL A 137 -11.88 -2.99 -5.44
C VAL A 137 -12.86 -3.22 -4.26
N ILE A 138 -12.44 -2.86 -3.04
CA ILE A 138 -13.18 -3.16 -1.81
C ILE A 138 -14.56 -2.46 -1.79
N PRO A 139 -14.70 -1.15 -2.06
CA PRO A 139 -15.99 -0.49 -2.14
C PRO A 139 -16.93 -1.10 -3.18
N ALA A 140 -16.41 -1.48 -4.35
CA ALA A 140 -17.22 -2.09 -5.40
C ALA A 140 -17.81 -3.43 -4.93
N LEU A 141 -17.00 -4.28 -4.30
CA LEU A 141 -17.43 -5.56 -3.73
C LEU A 141 -18.39 -5.36 -2.54
N ALA A 142 -18.12 -4.40 -1.66
CA ALA A 142 -18.99 -4.08 -0.53
C ALA A 142 -20.38 -3.60 -0.98
N LEU A 143 -20.43 -2.73 -1.99
CA LEU A 143 -21.69 -2.26 -2.58
C LEU A 143 -22.43 -3.40 -3.29
N LEU A 144 -21.72 -4.30 -3.98
CA LEU A 144 -22.33 -5.51 -4.56
C LEU A 144 -22.99 -6.37 -3.48
N ALA A 145 -22.33 -6.55 -2.33
CA ALA A 145 -22.88 -7.25 -1.19
C ALA A 145 -24.10 -6.53 -0.60
N ALA A 146 -24.08 -5.20 -0.53
CA ALA A 146 -25.17 -4.39 0.02
C ALA A 146 -26.41 -4.29 -0.91
N LEU A 147 -26.26 -4.47 -2.22
CA LEU A 147 -27.39 -4.46 -3.17
C LEU A 147 -28.36 -5.64 -2.98
N ARG A 148 -27.94 -6.67 -2.25
CA ARG A 148 -28.85 -7.71 -1.79
C ARG A 148 -29.45 -7.26 -0.47
N PRO A 149 -30.79 -7.30 -0.30
CA PRO A 149 -31.38 -7.18 1.01
C PRO A 149 -30.97 -8.44 1.78
N LEU A 150 -29.82 -8.37 2.44
CA LEU A 150 -29.47 -9.22 3.55
C LEU A 150 -30.42 -8.80 4.67
N ARG A 151 -31.68 -9.23 4.53
CA ARG A 151 -32.78 -8.93 5.45
C ARG A 151 -32.50 -9.42 6.87
N SER A 152 -31.48 -10.25 7.05
CA SER A 152 -31.00 -10.59 8.37
C SER A 152 -29.91 -9.57 8.76
N SER A 153 -30.27 -8.70 9.70
CA SER A 153 -29.33 -8.04 10.61
C SER A 153 -28.25 -9.01 11.11
N VAL A 154 -28.57 -10.31 11.17
CA VAL A 154 -27.66 -11.43 11.42
C VAL A 154 -26.47 -11.46 10.46
N VAL A 155 -26.61 -11.30 9.13
CA VAL A 155 -25.42 -11.34 8.25
C VAL A 155 -24.55 -10.13 8.42
N LEU A 156 -25.14 -8.92 8.56
CA LEU A 156 -24.36 -7.73 8.87
C LEU A 156 -23.67 -7.83 10.24
N ALA A 157 -24.36 -8.40 11.23
CA ALA A 157 -23.80 -8.67 12.55
C ALA A 157 -22.68 -9.72 12.48
N VAL A 158 -22.85 -10.80 11.73
CA VAL A 158 -21.82 -11.85 11.55
C VAL A 158 -20.60 -11.29 10.81
N VAL A 159 -20.81 -10.50 9.74
CA VAL A 159 -19.71 -9.83 9.03
C VAL A 159 -19.02 -8.83 9.95
N GLY A 160 -19.76 -8.00 10.69
CA GLY A 160 -19.19 -7.07 11.67
C GLY A 160 -18.40 -7.79 12.77
N LEU A 161 -18.96 -8.87 13.33
CA LEU A 161 -18.36 -9.66 14.41
C LEU A 161 -17.16 -10.48 13.94
N ALA A 162 -17.09 -10.87 12.66
CA ALA A 162 -15.94 -11.59 12.09
C ALA A 162 -14.85 -10.64 11.59
N VAL A 163 -15.24 -9.57 10.88
CA VAL A 163 -14.30 -8.61 10.26
C VAL A 163 -13.69 -7.69 11.31
N ALA A 164 -14.44 -7.20 12.29
CA ALA A 164 -13.91 -6.22 13.24
C ALA A 164 -12.77 -6.78 14.11
N PRO A 165 -12.87 -7.98 14.72
CA PRO A 165 -11.75 -8.56 15.47
C PRO A 165 -10.56 -8.89 14.58
N TRP A 166 -10.82 -9.40 13.36
CA TRP A 166 -9.77 -9.67 12.39
C TRP A 166 -9.02 -8.38 11.98
N TYR A 167 -9.76 -7.32 11.67
CA TYR A 167 -9.21 -6.00 11.32
C TYR A 167 -8.46 -5.39 12.50
N LEU A 168 -9.03 -5.42 13.71
CA LEU A 168 -8.36 -4.96 14.93
C LEU A 168 -7.07 -5.74 15.19
N GLY A 169 -7.04 -7.05 14.91
CA GLY A 169 -5.83 -7.86 14.99
C GLY A 169 -4.73 -7.39 14.04
N HIS A 170 -5.08 -7.06 12.79
CA HIS A 170 -4.13 -6.59 11.77
C HIS A 170 -3.73 -5.11 11.94
N ALA A 171 -4.65 -4.29 12.46
CA ALA A 171 -4.39 -2.89 12.77
C ALA A 171 -3.67 -2.73 14.12
N ARG A 172 -3.64 -3.76 14.96
CA ARG A 172 -3.03 -3.72 16.30
C ARG A 172 -1.60 -3.20 16.30
N PRO A 173 -0.68 -3.61 15.40
CA PRO A 173 0.68 -3.06 15.40
C PRO A 173 0.74 -1.56 15.07
N MET A 174 -0.25 -1.03 14.33
CA MET A 174 -0.36 0.41 14.04
C MET A 174 -1.02 1.18 15.19
N LEU A 175 -2.08 0.62 15.77
CA LEU A 175 -2.89 1.27 16.83
C LEU A 175 -2.25 1.14 18.22
N TRP A 176 -1.60 0.01 18.48
CA TRP A 176 -0.87 -0.31 19.70
C TRP A 176 0.49 -0.87 19.31
N PRO A 177 1.40 -0.02 18.81
CA PRO A 177 2.76 -0.45 18.54
C PRO A 177 3.33 -1.11 19.79
N GLY A 178 3.90 -2.30 19.60
CA GLY A 178 4.54 -3.04 20.68
C GLY A 178 5.62 -2.19 21.34
N ARG A 179 5.96 -2.50 22.59
CA ARG A 179 7.18 -1.95 23.18
C ARG A 179 8.36 -2.38 22.33
N ALA A 180 9.31 -1.48 22.11
CA ALA A 180 10.57 -1.79 21.45
C ALA A 180 11.17 -3.05 22.09
N ASN A 181 11.54 -4.01 21.24
CA ASN A 181 12.20 -5.23 21.70
C ASN A 181 13.60 -4.90 22.25
N THR A 182 14.27 -5.86 22.87
CA THR A 182 15.58 -5.63 23.51
C THR A 182 16.63 -5.12 22.52
N ASP A 183 16.63 -5.64 21.29
CA ASP A 183 17.55 -5.24 20.23
C ASP A 183 17.29 -3.80 19.77
N GLU A 184 16.01 -3.44 19.56
CA GLU A 184 15.61 -2.08 19.18
C GLU A 184 16.02 -1.06 20.25
N ARG A 185 15.89 -1.41 21.54
CA ARG A 185 16.35 -0.53 22.62
C ARG A 185 17.87 -0.41 22.64
N ALA A 186 18.58 -1.53 22.43
CA ALA A 186 20.04 -1.55 22.44
C ALA A 186 20.62 -0.73 21.28
N VAL A 187 20.06 -0.84 20.08
CA VAL A 187 20.51 -0.04 18.94
C VAL A 187 20.14 1.44 19.07
N VAL A 188 18.95 1.77 19.60
CA VAL A 188 18.58 3.16 19.86
C VAL A 188 19.53 3.78 20.90
N ALA A 189 19.92 3.04 21.94
CA ALA A 189 20.89 3.49 22.91
C ALA A 189 22.27 3.72 22.26
N ALA A 190 22.78 2.77 21.47
CA ALA A 190 24.06 2.90 20.77
C ALA A 190 24.07 4.10 19.79
N LEU A 191 23.02 4.27 18.99
CA LEU A 191 22.90 5.42 18.09
C LEU A 191 22.81 6.76 18.83
N ALA A 192 22.24 6.77 20.04
CA ALA A 192 22.14 7.97 20.87
C ALA A 192 23.48 8.39 21.50
N GLU A 193 24.51 7.55 21.45
CA GLU A 193 25.88 7.87 21.90
C GLU A 193 26.70 8.60 20.82
N LEU A 194 26.28 8.56 19.55
CA LEU A 194 26.92 9.31 18.46
C LEU A 194 26.84 10.84 18.70
N PRO A 195 27.61 11.69 17.98
CA PRO A 195 27.45 13.14 18.03
C PRO A 195 26.00 13.59 17.76
N ALA A 196 25.59 14.73 18.34
CA ALA A 196 24.19 15.16 18.33
C ALA A 196 23.67 15.52 16.93
N ASP A 197 24.56 16.00 16.07
CA ASP A 197 24.33 16.40 14.68
C ASP A 197 24.61 15.29 13.67
N ALA A 198 25.12 14.14 14.13
CA ALA A 198 25.42 12.98 13.30
C ALA A 198 24.19 12.45 12.55
N GLU A 199 24.44 12.06 11.30
CA GLU A 199 23.52 11.32 10.46
C GLU A 199 23.80 9.82 10.50
N VAL A 200 22.74 9.04 10.32
CA VAL A 200 22.76 7.57 10.34
C VAL A 200 22.06 7.07 9.07
N ILE A 201 22.79 6.34 8.23
CA ILE A 201 22.18 5.65 7.10
C ILE A 201 21.52 4.38 7.63
N THR A 202 20.22 4.20 7.37
CA THR A 202 19.53 2.98 7.81
C THR A 202 18.35 2.63 6.92
N ASP A 203 18.02 1.34 6.85
CA ASP A 203 16.76 0.90 6.28
C ASP A 203 15.58 1.04 7.27
N GLU A 204 15.82 1.34 8.54
CA GLU A 204 14.80 1.58 9.55
C GLU A 204 14.90 2.98 10.16
N PRO A 205 14.48 4.04 9.43
CA PRO A 205 14.66 5.44 9.85
C PRO A 205 13.98 5.77 11.18
N GLY A 206 12.98 5.00 11.58
CA GLY A 206 12.33 5.14 12.89
C GLY A 206 13.27 4.89 14.07
N LEU A 207 14.29 4.05 13.91
CA LEU A 207 15.29 3.79 14.97
C LEU A 207 16.27 4.96 15.12
N ALA A 208 16.77 5.51 13.99
CA ALA A 208 17.59 6.72 13.99
C ALA A 208 16.81 7.90 14.61
N TRP A 209 15.55 8.10 14.23
CA TRP A 209 14.70 9.15 14.80
C TRP A 209 14.49 8.99 16.31
N ARG A 210 14.23 7.77 16.80
CA ARG A 210 14.10 7.49 18.24
C ARG A 210 15.39 7.76 19.03
N ALA A 211 16.55 7.62 18.39
CA ALA A 211 17.85 7.95 18.95
C ALA A 211 18.19 9.45 18.86
N GLY A 212 17.34 10.27 18.24
CA GLY A 212 17.61 11.68 18.00
C GLY A 212 18.67 11.91 16.91
N ARG A 213 18.76 11.02 15.92
CA ARG A 213 19.66 11.13 14.77
C ARG A 213 18.89 11.39 13.48
N ARG A 214 19.56 12.07 12.54
CA ARG A 214 19.03 12.31 11.20
C ARG A 214 19.37 11.14 10.29
N VAL A 215 18.63 10.99 9.20
CA VAL A 215 18.98 10.10 8.09
C VAL A 215 19.20 11.02 6.88
N PRO A 216 20.24 10.78 6.05
CA PRO A 216 20.46 11.59 4.87
C PRO A 216 19.19 11.71 4.02
N GLY A 217 18.90 12.92 3.53
CA GLY A 217 17.57 13.24 2.97
C GLY A 217 17.13 12.31 1.84
N TYR A 218 18.07 11.87 1.00
CA TYR A 218 17.79 10.92 -0.09
C TYR A 218 17.59 9.47 0.40
N LEU A 219 18.04 9.12 1.60
CA LEU A 219 18.00 7.77 2.18
C LEU A 219 16.94 7.60 3.29
N VAL A 220 16.17 8.66 3.61
CA VAL A 220 15.09 8.62 4.61
C VAL A 220 13.97 7.62 4.24
N ASP A 221 13.77 7.34 2.94
CA ASP A 221 12.83 6.32 2.45
C ASP A 221 13.60 5.15 1.84
N ALA A 222 13.99 4.21 2.69
CA ALA A 222 14.59 2.94 2.30
C ALA A 222 13.52 1.97 1.76
N SER A 223 12.90 2.33 0.65
CA SER A 223 11.88 1.51 0.00
C SER A 223 12.52 0.39 -0.80
N ILE A 224 12.03 -0.85 -0.65
CA ILE A 224 12.40 -1.98 -1.53
C ILE A 224 12.27 -1.59 -3.01
N LYS A 225 11.26 -0.78 -3.36
CA LYS A 225 11.08 -0.30 -4.75
C LYS A 225 12.28 0.49 -5.26
N ARG A 226 12.84 1.38 -4.43
CA ARG A 226 13.98 2.21 -4.81
C ARG A 226 15.24 1.37 -4.99
N ILE A 227 15.41 0.34 -4.15
CA ILE A 227 16.49 -0.63 -4.30
C ILE A 227 16.34 -1.42 -5.60
N GLU A 228 15.15 -1.97 -5.88
CA GLU A 228 14.85 -2.70 -7.12
C GLU A 228 15.02 -1.84 -8.38
N GLN A 229 14.78 -0.53 -8.29
CA GLN A 229 14.97 0.44 -9.37
C GLN A 229 16.43 0.90 -9.53
N GLY A 230 17.36 0.42 -8.68
CA GLY A 230 18.75 0.87 -8.68
C GLY A 230 18.92 2.32 -8.21
N GLN A 231 17.90 2.90 -7.56
CA GLN A 231 17.98 4.24 -6.96
C GLN A 231 18.70 4.24 -5.61
N ILE A 232 18.68 3.10 -4.91
CA ILE A 232 19.47 2.84 -3.72
C ILE A 232 20.31 1.60 -4.02
N THR A 233 21.62 1.78 -4.11
CA THR A 233 22.60 0.71 -4.38
C THR A 233 23.67 0.74 -3.29
N THR A 234 24.56 -0.25 -3.29
CA THR A 234 25.75 -0.23 -2.44
C THR A 234 26.55 1.06 -2.64
N ALA A 235 26.85 1.41 -3.90
CA ALA A 235 27.56 2.65 -4.24
C ALA A 235 26.86 3.89 -3.68
N VAL A 236 25.53 4.02 -3.81
CA VAL A 236 24.79 5.17 -3.25
C VAL A 236 24.90 5.25 -1.73
N ILE A 237 24.89 4.11 -1.02
CA ILE A 237 25.06 4.09 0.43
C ILE A 237 26.50 4.45 0.81
N VAL A 238 27.49 3.93 0.08
CA VAL A 238 28.91 4.19 0.31
C VAL A 238 29.26 5.65 0.04
N ASP A 239 28.78 6.21 -1.07
CA ASP A 239 28.93 7.63 -1.42
C ASP A 239 28.34 8.53 -0.33
N ALA A 240 27.15 8.20 0.20
CA ALA A 240 26.56 8.93 1.32
C ALA A 240 27.33 8.71 2.63
N ALA A 241 27.84 7.49 2.88
CA ALA A 241 28.61 7.17 4.08
C ALA A 241 29.98 7.87 4.11
N ALA A 242 30.49 8.30 2.96
CA ALA A 242 31.71 9.08 2.86
C ALA A 242 31.55 10.52 3.38
N GLU A 243 30.32 11.06 3.42
CA GLU A 243 30.03 12.39 3.96
C GLU A 243 30.45 12.51 5.44
N ASP A 244 31.03 13.65 5.83
CA ASP A 244 31.58 13.85 7.17
C ASP A 244 30.52 13.77 8.27
N GLU A 245 29.28 14.17 7.97
CA GLU A 245 28.16 14.14 8.92
C GLU A 245 27.64 12.71 9.19
N VAL A 246 27.99 11.71 8.37
CA VAL A 246 27.52 10.33 8.55
C VAL A 246 28.48 9.57 9.46
N CYS A 247 27.99 9.19 10.64
CA CYS A 247 28.79 8.48 11.64
C CYS A 247 28.48 6.98 11.71
N ALA A 248 27.33 6.55 11.19
CA ALA A 248 26.91 5.16 11.29
C ALA A 248 26.05 4.69 10.12
N VAL A 249 26.17 3.41 9.82
CA VAL A 249 25.28 2.67 8.91
C VAL A 249 24.64 1.53 9.68
N LEU A 250 23.32 1.58 9.83
CA LEU A 250 22.53 0.53 10.48
C LEU A 250 21.78 -0.29 9.43
N VAL A 251 22.19 -1.55 9.27
CA VAL A 251 21.43 -2.56 8.53
C VAL A 251 20.50 -3.26 9.50
N TRP A 252 19.18 -3.07 9.35
CA TRP A 252 18.18 -3.65 10.26
C TRP A 252 17.38 -4.80 9.62
N ASP A 253 17.15 -4.74 8.31
CA ASP A 253 16.33 -5.69 7.59
C ASP A 253 17.00 -6.15 6.27
N ASP A 254 16.27 -6.95 5.52
CA ASP A 254 16.67 -7.51 4.23
C ASP A 254 16.88 -6.45 3.13
N ARG A 255 16.44 -5.21 3.36
CA ARG A 255 16.59 -4.12 2.39
C ARG A 255 18.06 -3.82 2.15
N TYR A 256 18.78 -3.43 3.21
CA TYR A 256 20.22 -3.20 3.10
C TYR A 256 21.02 -4.49 3.27
N GLY A 257 20.50 -5.48 4.01
CA GLY A 257 21.18 -6.75 4.23
C GLY A 257 21.36 -7.62 2.97
N ASN A 258 20.65 -7.32 1.88
CA ASN A 258 20.81 -7.99 0.59
C ASN A 258 21.65 -7.19 -0.43
N LEU A 259 22.15 -5.99 -0.08
CA LEU A 259 22.98 -5.20 -1.00
C LEU A 259 24.35 -5.87 -1.16
N PRO A 260 24.76 -6.21 -2.40
CA PRO A 260 26.00 -6.95 -2.63
C PRO A 260 27.22 -6.09 -2.29
N GLY A 261 28.19 -6.66 -1.60
CA GLY A 261 29.46 -5.99 -1.31
C GLY A 261 29.43 -4.95 -0.18
N LEU A 262 28.25 -4.55 0.31
CA LEU A 262 28.10 -3.45 1.26
C LEU A 262 29.00 -3.55 2.49
N PRO A 263 29.15 -4.70 3.18
CA PRO A 263 30.05 -4.78 4.34
C PRO A 263 31.53 -4.53 4.02
N ALA A 264 31.98 -4.91 2.82
CA ALA A 264 33.37 -4.73 2.41
C ALA A 264 33.62 -3.27 2.01
N GLU A 265 32.72 -2.68 1.22
CA GLU A 265 32.87 -1.28 0.78
C GLU A 265 32.76 -0.30 1.97
N LEU A 266 31.89 -0.56 2.96
CA LEU A 266 31.85 0.25 4.18
C LEU A 266 33.16 0.15 4.99
N ALA A 267 33.79 -1.03 5.02
CA ALA A 267 35.07 -1.19 5.70
C ALA A 267 36.18 -0.38 5.01
N ASP A 268 36.15 -0.29 3.68
CA ASP A 268 37.08 0.55 2.91
C ASP A 268 36.88 2.05 3.19
N GLU A 269 35.66 2.49 3.52
CA GLU A 269 35.33 3.85 3.98
C GLU A 269 35.60 4.10 5.48
N GLY A 270 36.23 3.15 6.17
CA GLY A 270 36.63 3.28 7.57
C GLY A 270 35.52 3.01 8.59
N TYR A 271 34.45 2.32 8.18
CA TYR A 271 33.42 1.82 9.09
C TYR A 271 33.76 0.43 9.62
N ALA A 272 33.56 0.22 10.92
CA ALA A 272 33.74 -1.07 11.58
C ALA A 272 32.43 -1.56 12.17
N VAL A 273 32.25 -2.88 12.22
CA VAL A 273 31.11 -3.48 12.92
C VAL A 273 31.27 -3.28 14.42
N THR A 274 30.37 -2.52 15.05
CA THR A 274 30.38 -2.28 16.51
C THR A 274 29.38 -3.16 17.25
N ALA A 275 28.26 -3.51 16.61
CA ALA A 275 27.25 -4.36 17.21
C ALA A 275 26.53 -5.26 16.19
N ARG A 276 26.07 -6.43 16.67
CA ARG A 276 25.18 -7.35 15.94
C ARG A 276 23.98 -7.69 16.81
N TYR A 277 22.79 -7.58 16.24
CA TYR A 277 21.52 -7.76 16.96
C TYR A 277 20.74 -9.01 16.47
N GLY A 278 21.47 -10.03 16.04
CA GLY A 278 20.93 -11.27 15.49
C GLY A 278 20.49 -11.17 14.03
N GLY A 279 20.52 -12.33 13.34
CA GLY A 279 20.22 -12.39 11.91
C GLY A 279 21.15 -11.51 11.08
N ARG A 280 20.57 -10.60 10.28
CA ARG A 280 21.29 -9.66 9.42
C ARG A 280 21.42 -8.25 10.02
N ARG A 281 21.01 -8.07 11.29
CA ARG A 281 21.04 -6.77 11.97
C ARG A 281 22.44 -6.43 12.43
N VAL A 282 23.03 -5.39 11.85
CA VAL A 282 24.41 -4.99 12.09
C VAL A 282 24.50 -3.47 12.13
N LEU A 283 25.16 -2.95 13.17
CA LEU A 283 25.56 -1.56 13.25
C LEU A 283 27.02 -1.44 12.85
N TYR A 284 27.27 -0.57 11.88
CA TYR A 284 28.59 -0.15 11.45
C TYR A 284 28.79 1.30 11.90
N GLU A 285 29.89 1.60 12.56
CA GLU A 285 30.25 2.96 12.97
C GLU A 285 31.57 3.36 12.36
N ARG A 286 31.70 4.63 11.99
CA ARG A 286 32.93 5.20 11.46
C ARG A 286 33.97 5.25 12.57
N THR A 287 35.20 4.85 12.27
CA THR A 287 36.27 4.75 13.29
C THR A 287 36.60 6.09 13.94
N ARG A 288 36.34 7.20 13.24
CA ARG A 288 36.35 8.56 13.77
C ARG A 288 35.12 9.28 13.26
N CYS A 289 34.35 9.85 14.18
CA CYS A 289 33.32 10.83 13.87
C CYS A 289 33.54 12.00 14.82
N ASP A 290 34.03 13.10 14.27
CA ASP A 290 34.42 14.31 15.00
C ASP A 290 33.45 15.45 14.70
#